data_AF-Q6MCG1-F1
#
_entry.id   AF-Q6MCG1-F1
#
_cell.length_a   1.000
_cell.length_b   1.000
_cell.length_c   1.000
_cell.angle_alpha   90.00
_cell.angle_beta   90.00
_cell.angle_gamma   90.00
#
_symmetry.space_group_name_H-M   'P 1'
#
loop_
_entity.id
_entity.type
_entity.pdbx_description
1 polymer ?
#
loop_
_entity_poly.entity_id
_entity_poly.type
_entity_poly.pdbx_seq_one_letter_code
_entity_poly.pdbx_strand_id
1 'polypeptide(L)'
;MTLGVNFKGISIPLAWISLGRAGNSKTLDRLSVLKRVMDKININSFTADREFIGSEWFEFLINSKIPSYIRVKEDTQVLHTKGNYTVGLRDICKEIKCGKKKVFKATIHYWE
;
A
#
# COMPACT_ATOMS: atom_id res chain seq x y z
N MET A 1 -10.29 3.29 -11.35
CA MET A 1 -9.08 3.50 -10.53
C MET A 1 -8.05 4.24 -11.36
N THR A 2 -7.35 5.22 -10.77
CA THR A 2 -6.40 6.09 -11.47
C THR A 2 -5.03 6.03 -10.80
N LEU A 3 -3.98 5.93 -11.60
CA LEU A 3 -2.59 6.09 -11.22
C LEU A 3 -2.10 7.44 -11.76
N GLY A 4 -1.45 8.23 -10.90
CA GLY A 4 -0.87 9.51 -11.27
C GLY A 4 0.54 9.68 -10.71
N VAL A 5 1.26 10.64 -11.26
CA VAL A 5 2.54 11.10 -10.72
C VAL A 5 2.31 12.35 -9.88
N ASN A 6 2.93 12.42 -8.71
CA ASN A 6 2.96 13.64 -7.93
C ASN A 6 4.00 14.60 -8.52
N PHE A 7 3.54 15.74 -9.03
CA PHE A 7 4.37 16.83 -9.50
C PHE A 7 4.05 18.09 -8.71
N LYS A 8 4.99 18.52 -7.85
CA LYS A 8 4.87 19.73 -7.01
C LYS A 8 3.59 19.78 -6.17
N GLY A 9 3.16 18.63 -5.63
CA GLY A 9 1.96 18.53 -4.80
C GLY A 9 0.66 18.31 -5.59
N ILE A 10 0.73 18.26 -6.92
CA ILE A 10 -0.40 18.02 -7.80
C ILE A 10 -0.28 16.60 -8.37
N SER A 11 -1.36 15.82 -8.30
CA SER A 11 -1.41 14.51 -8.94
C SER A 11 -1.78 14.66 -10.41
N ILE A 12 -0.86 14.35 -11.32
CA ILE A 12 -1.08 14.32 -12.76
C ILE A 12 -1.43 12.87 -13.15
N PRO A 13 -2.64 12.59 -13.67
CA PRO A 13 -3.02 11.25 -14.10
C PRO A 13 -2.12 10.72 -15.22
N LEU A 14 -1.65 9.47 -15.08
CA LEU A 14 -0.83 8.79 -16.10
C LEU A 14 -1.56 7.61 -16.74
N ALA A 15 -2.31 6.86 -15.94
CA ALA A 15 -3.06 5.70 -16.41
C ALA A 15 -4.29 5.46 -15.54
N TRP A 16 -5.34 4.90 -16.12
CA TRP A 16 -6.52 4.49 -15.38
C TRP A 16 -7.11 3.22 -15.99
N ILE A 17 -7.96 2.57 -15.20
CA ILE A 17 -8.82 1.50 -15.68
C ILE A 17 -10.25 1.81 -15.27
N SER A 18 -11.16 1.71 -16.25
CA SER A 18 -12.59 1.61 -15.98
C SER A 18 -12.90 0.14 -15.71
N LEU A 19 -13.48 -0.15 -14.55
CA LEU A 19 -13.77 -1.53 -14.15
C LEU A 19 -14.97 -2.13 -14.91
N GLY A 20 -15.78 -1.29 -15.58
CA GLY A 20 -16.98 -1.73 -16.31
C GLY A 20 -18.06 -2.35 -15.42
N ARG A 21 -17.87 -2.35 -14.09
CA ARG A 21 -18.75 -2.92 -13.08
C ARG A 21 -18.75 -2.03 -11.84
N ALA A 22 -19.83 -2.09 -11.07
CA ALA A 22 -19.85 -1.54 -9.72
C ALA A 22 -18.94 -2.38 -8.80
N GLY A 23 -18.29 -1.73 -7.83
CA GLY A 23 -17.43 -2.37 -6.84
C GLY A 23 -15.94 -2.03 -6.98
N ASN A 24 -15.13 -2.65 -6.12
CA ASN A 24 -13.70 -2.35 -5.98
C ASN A 24 -12.85 -3.07 -7.02
N SER A 25 -11.72 -2.44 -7.39
CA SER A 25 -10.69 -3.07 -8.21
C SER A 25 -10.06 -4.25 -7.47
N LYS A 26 -9.79 -5.36 -8.16
CA LYS A 26 -9.01 -6.47 -7.60
C LYS A 26 -7.51 -6.16 -7.66
N THR A 27 -6.69 -6.91 -6.93
CA THR A 27 -5.22 -6.78 -6.94
C THR A 27 -4.64 -6.85 -8.35
N LEU A 28 -5.13 -7.77 -9.18
CA LEU A 28 -4.71 -7.88 -10.58
C LEU A 28 -5.02 -6.63 -11.41
N ASP A 29 -6.21 -6.02 -11.22
CA ASP A 29 -6.57 -4.78 -11.92
C ASP A 29 -5.58 -3.66 -11.55
N ARG A 30 -5.22 -3.57 -10.26
CA ARG A 30 -4.26 -2.59 -9.72
C ARG A 30 -2.86 -2.77 -10.30
N LEU A 31 -2.37 -4.01 -10.27
CA LEU A 31 -1.07 -4.38 -10.82
C LEU A 31 -1.00 -4.12 -12.33
N SER A 32 -2.09 -4.35 -13.06
CA SER A 32 -2.14 -4.10 -14.50
C SER A 32 -1.91 -2.63 -14.85
N VAL A 33 -2.48 -1.70 -14.08
CA VAL A 33 -2.30 -0.26 -14.29
C VAL A 33 -0.89 0.17 -13.91
N LEU A 34 -0.37 -0.34 -12.80
CA LEU A 34 0.98 0.00 -12.34
C LEU A 34 2.05 -0.49 -13.32
N LYS A 35 1.96 -1.75 -13.77
CA LYS A 35 2.90 -2.33 -14.76
C LYS A 35 2.94 -1.56 -16.08
N ARG A 36 1.81 -1.01 -16.55
CA ARG A 36 1.77 -0.18 -17.78
C ARG A 36 2.63 1.07 -17.72
N VAL A 37 2.87 1.59 -16.52
CA VAL A 37 3.59 2.85 -16.29
C VAL A 37 5.00 2.61 -15.77
N MET A 38 5.20 1.55 -14.98
CA MET A 38 6.46 1.28 -14.28
C MET A 38 7.68 1.18 -15.20
N ASP A 39 7.54 0.57 -16.38
CA ASP A 39 8.65 0.43 -17.32
C ASP A 39 8.97 1.73 -18.08
N LYS A 40 8.11 2.75 -17.95
CA LYS A 40 8.20 4.02 -18.70
C LYS A 40 8.77 5.17 -17.88
N ILE A 41 8.80 5.05 -16.56
CA ILE A 41 9.23 6.11 -15.65
C ILE A 41 10.08 5.55 -14.52
N ASN A 42 11.03 6.35 -14.03
CA ASN A 42 11.73 6.00 -12.80
C ASN A 42 10.85 6.35 -11.58
N ILE A 43 10.44 5.34 -10.82
CA ILE A 43 9.60 5.53 -9.64
C ILE A 43 10.47 5.71 -8.40
N ASN A 44 10.57 6.94 -7.89
CA ASN A 44 11.28 7.20 -6.64
C ASN A 44 10.55 6.64 -5.41
N SER A 45 9.23 6.76 -5.39
CA SER A 45 8.38 6.23 -4.33
C SER A 45 6.95 6.05 -4.82
N PHE A 46 6.24 5.11 -4.23
CA PHE A 46 4.85 4.82 -4.52
C PHE A 46 3.96 5.08 -3.31
N THR A 47 2.82 5.72 -3.51
CA THR A 47 1.84 6.00 -2.44
C THR A 47 0.47 5.46 -2.84
N ALA A 48 -0.25 4.85 -1.90
CA ALA A 48 -1.62 4.39 -2.14
C ALA A 48 -2.51 4.48 -0.89
N ASP A 49 -3.83 4.51 -1.10
CA ASP A 49 -4.81 4.57 -0.02
C ASP A 49 -5.12 3.17 0.57
N ARG A 50 -5.93 3.14 1.63
CA ARG A 50 -6.36 1.98 2.44
C ARG A 50 -7.01 0.83 1.68
N GLU A 51 -7.40 1.04 0.43
CA GLU A 51 -7.96 -0.01 -0.41
C GLU A 51 -6.86 -0.88 -1.04
N PHE A 52 -5.62 -0.39 -1.11
CA PHE A 52 -4.47 -1.03 -1.74
C PHE A 52 -3.64 -1.81 -0.73
N ILE A 53 -4.33 -2.68 0.00
CA ILE A 53 -3.76 -3.62 0.95
C ILE A 53 -3.87 -5.03 0.36
N GLY A 54 -2.90 -5.88 0.70
CA GLY A 54 -2.95 -7.32 0.43
C GLY A 54 -1.59 -7.95 0.16
N SER A 55 -1.48 -9.25 0.42
CA SER A 55 -0.21 -10.00 0.38
C SER A 55 0.48 -9.90 -0.99
N GLU A 56 -0.21 -10.27 -2.07
CA GLU A 56 0.29 -10.19 -3.44
C GLU A 56 0.74 -8.76 -3.83
N TRP A 57 0.03 -7.74 -3.35
CA TRP A 57 0.35 -6.35 -3.63
C TRP A 57 1.63 -5.91 -2.95
N PHE A 58 1.79 -6.23 -1.67
CA PHE A 58 3.00 -5.93 -0.92
C PHE A 58 4.21 -6.70 -1.45
N GLU A 59 4.04 -7.99 -1.76
CA GLU A 59 5.10 -8.82 -2.37
C GLU A 59 5.59 -8.21 -3.69
N PHE A 60 4.66 -7.79 -4.55
CA PHE A 60 5.03 -7.14 -5.81
C PHE A 60 5.85 -5.86 -5.60
N LEU A 61 5.43 -4.98 -4.68
CA LEU A 61 6.14 -3.72 -4.40
C LEU A 61 7.53 -3.96 -3.81
N ILE A 62 7.65 -4.92 -2.88
CA ILE A 62 8.91 -5.32 -2.27
C ILE A 62 9.86 -5.90 -3.33
N ASN A 63 9.38 -6.83 -4.16
CA ASN A 63 10.17 -7.46 -5.22
C ASN A 63 10.59 -6.46 -6.30
N SER A 64 9.76 -5.45 -6.58
CA SER A 64 10.08 -4.35 -7.51
C SER A 64 11.07 -3.35 -6.92
N LYS A 65 11.45 -3.47 -5.64
CA LYS A 65 12.34 -2.56 -4.91
C LYS A 65 11.87 -1.10 -4.92
N ILE A 66 10.55 -0.88 -4.99
CA ILE A 66 9.97 0.45 -5.00
C ILE A 66 9.66 0.85 -3.55
N PRO A 67 10.24 1.94 -3.02
CA PRO A 67 9.85 2.47 -1.72
C PRO A 67 8.35 2.81 -1.72
N SER A 68 7.55 2.12 -0.91
CA SER A 68 6.10 2.27 -0.89
C SER A 68 5.58 2.80 0.45
N TYR A 69 4.67 3.76 0.40
CA TYR A 69 4.00 4.37 1.54
C TYR A 69 2.49 4.18 1.38
N ILE A 70 1.95 3.16 2.04
CA ILE A 70 0.54 2.78 1.89
C ILE A 70 -0.19 3.17 3.17
N ARG A 71 -1.31 3.87 3.02
CA ARG A 71 -2.21 4.14 4.14
C ARG A 71 -2.89 2.84 4.53
N VAL A 72 -2.90 2.53 5.81
CA VAL A 72 -3.56 1.33 6.35
C VAL A 72 -4.70 1.77 7.28
N LYS A 73 -5.77 0.97 7.37
CA LYS A 73 -6.84 1.24 8.33
C LYS A 73 -6.37 0.89 9.75
N GLU A 74 -6.85 1.64 10.73
CA GLU A 74 -6.48 1.43 12.13
C GLU A 74 -6.93 0.08 12.71
N ASP A 75 -8.01 -0.50 12.17
CA ASP A 75 -8.61 -1.77 12.57
C ASP A 75 -7.94 -2.99 11.90
N THR A 76 -6.96 -2.76 11.04
CA THR A 76 -6.21 -3.82 10.37
C THR A 76 -5.50 -4.69 11.40
N GLN A 77 -5.73 -6.00 11.31
CA GLN A 77 -5.11 -7.00 12.17
C GLN A 77 -3.78 -7.44 11.59
N VAL A 78 -2.77 -7.57 12.45
CA VAL A 78 -1.45 -8.04 12.06
C VAL A 78 -0.97 -9.13 13.00
N LEU A 79 -0.18 -10.06 12.47
CA LEU A 79 0.42 -11.12 13.27
C LEU A 79 1.54 -10.53 14.15
N HIS A 80 1.47 -10.80 15.45
CA HIS A 80 2.54 -10.40 16.36
C HIS A 80 3.75 -11.33 16.21
N THR A 81 4.96 -10.80 16.03
CA THR A 81 6.14 -11.62 15.69
C THR A 81 6.62 -12.55 16.81
N LYS A 82 6.13 -12.37 18.05
CA LYS A 82 6.52 -13.17 19.23
C LYS A 82 5.45 -14.16 19.71
N GLY A 83 4.25 -14.13 19.16
CA GLY A 83 3.18 -15.01 19.58
C GLY A 83 2.21 -15.15 18.44
N ASN A 84 1.78 -16.37 18.18
CA ASN A 84 0.96 -16.74 17.03
C ASN A 84 -0.50 -16.22 17.16
N TYR A 85 -0.64 -14.94 17.49
CA TYR A 85 -1.88 -14.23 17.73
C TYR A 85 -1.88 -12.91 16.93
N THR A 86 -3.08 -12.42 16.66
CA THR A 86 -3.29 -11.15 15.96
C THR A 86 -3.45 -9.99 16.94
N VAL A 87 -2.94 -8.83 16.56
CA VAL A 87 -3.12 -7.57 17.28
C VAL A 87 -3.56 -6.50 16.29
N GLY A 88 -4.41 -5.58 16.74
CA GLY A 88 -4.84 -4.45 15.92
C GLY A 88 -3.71 -3.44 15.73
N LEU A 89 -3.61 -2.86 14.53
CA LEU A 89 -2.64 -1.78 14.27
C LEU A 89 -2.82 -0.59 15.19
N ARG A 90 -4.06 -0.27 15.59
CA ARG A 90 -4.34 0.77 16.59
C ARG A 90 -3.53 0.56 17.88
N ASP A 91 -3.44 -0.66 18.39
CA ASP A 91 -2.72 -0.96 19.63
C ASP A 91 -1.21 -0.84 19.45
N ILE A 92 -0.69 -1.31 18.31
CA ILE A 92 0.73 -1.17 17.93
C ILE A 92 1.12 0.31 17.80
N CYS A 93 0.24 1.12 17.22
CA CYS A 93 0.47 2.52 16.91
C CYS A 93 -0.01 3.49 18.00
N LYS A 94 -0.56 3.00 19.12
CA LYS A 94 -1.20 3.81 20.17
C LYS A 94 -0.31 4.93 20.72
N GLU A 95 0.99 4.69 20.80
CA GLU A 95 1.98 5.64 21.32
C GLU A 95 2.51 6.62 20.26
N ILE A 96 2.15 6.45 18.98
CA ILE A 96 2.65 7.27 17.89
C ILE A 96 1.80 8.53 17.78
N LYS A 97 2.36 9.65 18.24
CA LYS A 97 1.73 10.98 18.10
C LYS A 97 1.79 11.49 16.65
N CYS A 98 0.89 12.42 16.30
CA CYS A 98 0.91 13.09 15.00
C CYS A 98 2.30 13.67 14.68
N GLY A 99 2.80 13.43 13.46
CA GLY A 99 4.14 13.85 13.02
C GLY A 99 5.30 13.00 13.57
N LYS A 100 5.04 11.95 14.36
CA LYS A 100 6.06 10.99 14.81
C LYS A 100 5.99 9.71 13.98
N LYS A 101 7.13 9.01 13.92
CA LYS A 101 7.27 7.72 13.23
C LYS A 101 7.88 6.68 14.16
N LYS A 102 7.46 5.42 14.03
CA LYS A 102 8.04 4.25 14.69
C LYS A 102 8.44 3.27 13.60
N VAL A 103 9.67 2.76 13.66
CA VAL A 103 10.19 1.78 12.70
C VAL A 103 10.29 0.44 13.41
N PHE A 104 9.60 -0.56 12.88
CA PHE A 104 9.66 -1.93 13.38
C PHE A 104 10.83 -2.66 12.71
N LYS A 105 11.66 -3.34 13.51
CA LYS A 105 12.78 -4.16 13.01
C LYS A 105 12.37 -5.58 12.61
N ALA A 106 11.11 -5.96 12.85
CA ALA A 106 10.58 -7.29 12.58
C ALA A 106 9.53 -7.21 11.47
N THR A 107 9.44 -8.26 10.66
CA THR A 107 8.44 -8.38 9.60
C THR A 107 7.05 -8.50 10.21
N ILE A 108 6.17 -7.57 9.87
CA ILE A 108 4.76 -7.62 10.27
C ILE A 108 4.01 -8.31 9.14
N HIS A 109 3.36 -9.43 9.45
CA HIS A 109 2.50 -10.13 8.49
C HIS A 109 1.08 -9.59 8.61
N TYR A 110 0.51 -9.16 7.49
CA TYR A 110 -0.90 -8.82 7.39
C TYR A 110 -1.72 -10.10 7.42
N TRP A 111 -2.80 -10.10 8.20
CA TRP A 111 -3.79 -11.17 8.18
C TRP A 111 -4.92 -10.73 7.23
N GLU A 112 -5.12 -11.45 6.13
CA GLU A 112 -6.21 -11.22 5.16
C GLU A 112 -7.42 -12.10 5.48
#